data_AF-A0A5S3U6G1-F1
#
_entry.id   AF-A0A5S3U6G1-F1
#
_cell.length_a   1.000
_cell.length_b   1.000
_cell.length_c   1.000
_cell.angle_alpha   90.00
_cell.angle_beta   90.00
_cell.angle_gamma   90.00
#
_symmetry.space_group_name_H-M   'P 1'
#
loop_
_entity.id
_entity.type
_entity.pdbx_description
1 polymer ?
#
loop_
_entity_poly.entity_id
_entity_poly.type
_entity_poly.pdbx_seq_one_letter_code
_entity_poly.pdbx_strand_id
1 'polypeptide(L)'
;CLLQEKQHRLESALKDVALHIDEGDNRNVIMKNRTGTRWRLPTKSATSLVNNPFFKRMQPVGIADVLRYVERETGFMKCLTHVLPIQKQGFTHQDDLLAILIANATHRGVYGMAQISDRSYEHLSTVQANYIRPETLHDASDVINNAVAALPIFRHYHIQEDQLHASADGQKFETHLQTLT
;
A
#
# COMPACT_ATOMS: atom_id res chain seq x y z
N CYS A 1 24.77 31.35 4.30
CA CYS A 1 24.80 30.01 4.94
C CYS A 1 23.54 29.24 4.53
N LEU A 2 23.60 27.92 4.29
CA LEU A 2 22.47 27.12 3.77
C LEU A 2 21.17 27.34 4.57
N LEU A 3 21.27 27.50 5.89
CA LEU A 3 20.13 27.79 6.76
C LEU A 3 19.42 29.11 6.45
N GLN A 4 20.17 30.17 6.14
CA GLN A 4 19.60 31.47 5.78
C GLN A 4 18.85 31.41 4.45
N GLU A 5 19.38 30.65 3.48
CA GLU A 5 18.73 30.44 2.19
C GLU A 5 17.42 29.67 2.35
N LYS A 6 17.42 28.59 3.14
CA LYS A 6 16.21 27.81 3.43
C LYS A 6 15.17 28.63 4.20
N GLN A 7 15.60 29.45 5.15
CA GLN A 7 14.71 30.34 5.89
C GLN A 7 14.08 31.40 4.98
N HIS A 8 14.88 32.02 4.12
CA HIS A 8 14.37 33.00 3.15
C HIS A 8 13.35 32.38 2.19
N ARG A 9 13.62 31.16 1.69
CA ARG A 9 12.70 30.43 0.83
C ARG A 9 11.39 30.07 1.54
N LEU A 10 11.45 29.68 2.81
CA LEU A 10 10.25 29.42 3.63
C LEU A 10 9.42 30.69 3.82
N GLU A 11 10.06 31.81 4.17
CA GLU A 11 9.39 33.09 4.37
C GLU A 11 8.73 33.60 3.08
N SER A 12 9.40 33.44 1.92
CA SER A 12 8.82 33.77 0.62
C SER A 12 7.60 32.90 0.32
N ALA A 13 7.74 31.58 0.47
CA ALA A 13 6.64 30.66 0.21
C ALA A 13 5.42 30.91 1.13
N LEU A 14 5.65 31.26 2.41
CA LEU A 14 4.59 31.62 3.33
C LEU A 14 3.85 32.88 2.90
N LYS A 15 4.57 33.91 2.43
CA LYS A 15 3.97 35.14 1.90
C LYS A 15 3.19 34.88 0.62
N ASP A 16 3.76 34.10 -0.30
CA ASP A 16 3.11 33.75 -1.55
C ASP A 16 1.81 32.98 -1.29
N VAL A 17 1.85 31.94 -0.43
CA VAL A 17 0.65 31.17 -0.07
C VAL A 17 -0.41 32.06 0.60
N ALA A 18 -0.02 32.94 1.51
CA ALA A 18 -0.96 33.85 2.16
C ALA A 18 -1.66 34.77 1.13
N LEU A 19 -0.89 35.31 0.19
CA LEU A 19 -1.40 36.18 -0.87
C LEU A 19 -2.38 35.45 -1.80
N HIS A 20 -2.07 34.22 -2.23
CA HIS A 20 -2.98 33.41 -3.05
C HIS A 20 -4.27 33.00 -2.31
N ILE A 21 -4.24 32.88 -0.97
CA ILE A 21 -5.42 32.62 -0.16
C ILE A 21 -6.29 33.90 -0.07
N ASP A 22 -5.67 35.05 0.16
CA ASP A 22 -6.38 36.34 0.29
C ASP A 22 -6.98 36.80 -1.04
N GLU A 23 -6.31 36.55 -2.17
CA GLU A 23 -6.81 36.84 -3.52
C GLU A 23 -7.93 35.89 -3.96
N GLY A 24 -8.18 34.82 -3.19
CA GLY A 24 -9.23 33.83 -3.48
C GLY A 24 -8.91 32.89 -4.64
N ASP A 25 -7.66 32.85 -5.07
CA ASP A 25 -7.19 32.04 -6.21
C ASP A 25 -7.18 30.53 -5.86
N ASN A 26 -7.14 30.22 -4.57
CA ASN A 26 -7.30 28.85 -4.08
C ASN A 26 -8.78 28.43 -4.04
N ARG A 27 -9.25 27.84 -5.15
CA ARG A 27 -10.61 27.26 -5.31
C ARG A 27 -11.00 26.24 -4.23
N ASN A 28 -10.03 25.72 -3.49
CA ASN A 28 -10.20 24.72 -2.45
C ASN A 28 -10.15 25.31 -1.02
N VAL A 29 -10.06 26.63 -0.85
CA VAL A 29 -10.11 27.29 0.46
C VAL A 29 -11.25 28.29 0.48
N ILE A 30 -12.29 28.00 1.26
CA ILE A 30 -13.45 28.89 1.44
C ILE A 30 -13.26 29.67 2.73
N MET A 31 -13.00 30.96 2.59
CA MET A 31 -12.95 31.90 3.72
C MET A 31 -14.37 32.12 4.25
N LYS A 32 -14.61 31.93 5.55
CA LYS A 32 -15.92 32.22 6.18
C LYS A 32 -16.12 33.70 6.50
N ASN A 33 -15.04 34.47 6.60
CA ASN A 33 -15.09 35.89 6.92
C ASN A 33 -13.97 36.65 6.19
N ARG A 34 -14.17 37.94 5.92
CA ARG A 34 -13.20 38.83 5.24
C ARG A 34 -11.92 39.11 6.03
N THR A 35 -11.87 38.71 7.31
CA THR A 35 -10.76 38.95 8.25
C THR A 35 -9.78 37.79 8.38
N GLY A 36 -9.85 36.76 7.52
CA GLY A 36 -8.82 35.71 7.47
C GLY A 36 -8.91 34.57 8.50
N THR A 37 -9.62 34.78 9.62
CA THR A 37 -9.44 33.99 10.85
C THR A 37 -10.16 32.63 10.87
N ARG A 38 -11.09 32.40 9.96
CA ARG A 38 -11.82 31.13 9.83
C ARG A 38 -11.97 30.78 8.36
N TRP A 39 -11.29 29.72 7.95
CA TRP A 39 -11.44 29.11 6.63
C TRP A 39 -11.94 27.68 6.77
N ARG A 40 -12.50 27.15 5.68
CA ARG A 40 -12.82 25.73 5.55
C ARG A 40 -12.40 25.28 4.16
N LEU A 41 -11.96 24.03 4.03
CA LEU A 41 -11.98 23.41 2.72
C LEU A 41 -13.45 23.17 2.29
N PRO A 42 -13.81 23.33 1.01
CA PRO A 42 -15.03 22.77 0.49
C PRO A 42 -14.97 21.27 0.70
N THR A 43 -15.56 20.80 1.78
CA THR A 43 -16.10 19.47 1.86
C THR A 43 -17.27 19.44 0.87
N LYS A 44 -16.96 19.33 -0.44
CA LYS A 44 -17.86 18.56 -1.31
C LYS A 44 -18.02 17.26 -0.55
N SER A 45 -19.23 17.03 -0.06
CA SER A 45 -19.57 15.89 0.77
C SER A 45 -18.94 14.65 0.13
N ALA A 46 -17.81 14.20 0.67
CA ALA A 46 -17.10 13.01 0.18
C ALA A 46 -18.04 11.79 0.22
N THR A 47 -19.18 11.92 0.89
CA THR A 47 -20.34 11.03 0.86
C THR A 47 -20.74 10.56 -0.54
N SER A 48 -20.61 11.35 -1.62
CA SER A 48 -20.94 10.85 -2.96
C SER A 48 -19.84 9.97 -3.60
N LEU A 49 -18.60 10.04 -3.10
CA LEU A 49 -17.45 9.30 -3.63
C LEU A 49 -17.17 8.03 -2.83
N VAL A 50 -17.43 8.03 -1.52
CA VAL A 50 -17.11 6.92 -0.61
C VAL A 50 -18.07 5.73 -0.75
N ASN A 51 -19.25 5.94 -1.37
CA ASN A 51 -20.24 4.88 -1.63
C ASN A 51 -20.81 4.97 -3.06
N ASN A 52 -19.93 5.12 -4.05
CA ASN A 52 -20.38 5.17 -5.45
C ASN A 52 -21.19 3.90 -5.79
N PRO A 53 -22.45 4.02 -6.26
CA PRO A 53 -23.29 2.87 -6.64
C PRO A 53 -22.65 1.92 -7.66
N PHE A 54 -21.60 2.35 -8.35
CA PHE A 54 -20.70 1.49 -9.10
C PHE A 54 -20.15 0.31 -8.28
N PHE A 55 -19.61 0.57 -7.09
CA PHE A 55 -19.01 -0.47 -6.24
C PHE A 55 -20.04 -1.49 -5.75
N LYS A 56 -21.32 -1.09 -5.62
CA LYS A 56 -22.42 -2.01 -5.26
C LYS A 56 -22.74 -3.04 -6.34
N ARG A 57 -22.34 -2.79 -7.59
CA ARG A 57 -22.54 -3.70 -8.72
C ARG A 57 -21.39 -4.70 -8.89
N MET A 58 -20.27 -4.48 -8.21
CA MET A 58 -19.14 -5.41 -8.26
C MET A 58 -19.41 -6.60 -7.34
N GLN A 59 -19.15 -7.80 -7.86
CA GLN A 59 -19.26 -9.02 -7.08
C GLN A 59 -18.09 -9.09 -6.10
N PRO A 60 -18.32 -9.39 -4.81
CA PRO A 60 -17.24 -9.69 -3.88
C PRO A 60 -16.43 -10.89 -4.37
N VAL A 61 -15.10 -10.77 -4.32
CA VAL A 61 -14.18 -11.85 -4.69
C VAL A 61 -13.34 -12.23 -3.46
N GLY A 62 -13.12 -13.53 -3.25
CA GLY A 62 -12.28 -14.01 -2.17
C GLY A 62 -10.81 -13.62 -2.36
N ILE A 63 -10.11 -13.27 -1.27
CA ILE A 63 -8.70 -12.89 -1.34
C ILE A 63 -7.82 -14.01 -1.94
N ALA A 64 -8.18 -15.28 -1.72
CA ALA A 64 -7.49 -16.40 -2.33
C ALA A 64 -7.59 -16.39 -3.87
N ASP A 65 -8.77 -16.07 -4.42
CA ASP A 65 -8.98 -15.98 -5.87
C ASP A 65 -8.22 -14.80 -6.47
N VAL A 66 -8.15 -13.67 -5.76
CA VAL A 66 -7.32 -12.53 -6.14
C VAL A 66 -5.85 -12.94 -6.20
N LEU A 67 -5.33 -13.65 -5.19
CA LEU A 67 -3.94 -14.10 -5.19
C LEU A 67 -3.65 -15.15 -6.27
N ARG A 68 -4.61 -16.04 -6.58
CA ARG A 68 -4.50 -16.97 -7.72
C ARG A 68 -4.45 -16.23 -9.05
N TYR A 69 -5.26 -15.18 -9.20
CA TYR A 69 -5.20 -14.30 -10.38
C TYR A 69 -3.81 -13.67 -10.48
N VAL A 70 -3.31 -13.07 -9.39
CA VAL A 70 -1.98 -12.45 -9.37
C VAL A 70 -0.89 -13.45 -9.71
N GLU A 71 -0.92 -14.66 -9.15
CA GLU A 71 0.05 -15.72 -9.50
C GLU A 71 0.00 -16.08 -10.98
N ARG A 72 -1.18 -16.16 -11.59
CA ARG A 72 -1.30 -16.44 -13.02
C ARG A 72 -0.69 -15.33 -13.88
N GLU A 73 -0.86 -14.07 -13.48
CA GLU A 73 -0.37 -12.92 -14.25
C GLU A 73 1.13 -12.62 -14.02
N THR A 74 1.66 -12.89 -12.82
CA THR A 74 3.02 -12.47 -12.44
C THR A 74 3.97 -13.63 -12.18
N GLY A 75 3.46 -14.80 -11.80
CA GLY A 75 4.28 -15.96 -11.42
C GLY A 75 5.14 -15.73 -10.17
N PHE A 76 4.72 -14.84 -9.27
CA PHE A 76 5.50 -14.44 -8.08
C PHE A 76 5.86 -15.60 -7.15
N MET A 77 5.08 -16.68 -7.11
CA MET A 77 5.35 -17.82 -6.24
C MET A 77 6.61 -18.59 -6.64
N LYS A 78 7.13 -18.40 -7.86
CA LYS A 78 8.44 -18.95 -8.25
C LYS A 78 9.58 -18.41 -7.38
N CYS A 79 9.43 -17.21 -6.82
CA CYS A 79 10.39 -16.63 -5.89
C CYS A 79 10.36 -17.30 -4.50
N LEU A 80 9.25 -17.94 -4.13
CA LEU A 80 9.11 -18.72 -2.90
C LEU A 80 9.83 -20.07 -3.08
N THR A 81 11.15 -20.02 -3.01
CA THR A 81 12.04 -21.17 -3.19
C THR A 81 12.27 -21.92 -1.89
N HIS A 82 12.36 -23.24 -2.00
CA HIS A 82 12.69 -24.10 -0.87
C HIS A 82 14.07 -23.75 -0.31
N VAL A 83 14.24 -23.79 1.01
CA VAL A 83 15.50 -23.46 1.70
C VAL A 83 16.68 -24.35 1.25
N LEU A 84 16.40 -25.60 0.89
CA LEU A 84 17.38 -26.51 0.29
C LEU A 84 17.38 -26.40 -1.24
N PRO A 85 18.54 -26.15 -1.88
CA PRO A 85 18.64 -25.88 -3.33
C PRO A 85 18.39 -27.09 -4.25
N ILE A 86 18.33 -28.31 -3.71
CA ILE A 86 18.26 -29.56 -4.50
C ILE A 86 16.82 -30.07 -4.65
N GLN A 87 15.86 -29.54 -3.89
CA GLN A 87 14.47 -29.97 -4.04
C GLN A 87 13.82 -29.24 -5.23
N LYS A 88 13.37 -30.03 -6.22
CA LYS A 88 12.54 -29.51 -7.31
C LYS A 88 11.33 -28.82 -6.69
N GLN A 89 11.09 -27.55 -7.06
CA GLN A 89 9.83 -26.84 -6.81
C GLN A 89 8.69 -27.69 -7.39
N GLY A 90 8.12 -28.54 -6.55
CA GLY A 90 6.84 -29.14 -6.86
C GLY A 90 5.80 -28.02 -6.81
N PHE A 91 5.02 -27.86 -7.87
CA PHE A 91 3.77 -27.10 -7.86
C PHE A 91 2.79 -27.55 -6.75
N THR A 92 3.13 -28.63 -6.04
CA THR A 92 2.40 -29.32 -4.97
C THR A 92 1.99 -28.44 -3.79
N HIS A 93 2.61 -27.28 -3.57
CA HIS A 93 2.34 -26.43 -2.40
C HIS A 93 1.68 -25.08 -2.68
N GLN A 94 1.18 -24.83 -3.91
CA GLN A 94 0.60 -23.52 -4.25
C GLN A 94 -0.49 -23.09 -3.25
N ASP A 95 -1.42 -23.99 -2.94
CA ASP A 95 -2.52 -23.68 -2.03
C ASP A 95 -2.08 -23.56 -0.57
N ASP A 96 -1.04 -24.31 -0.18
CA ASP A 96 -0.43 -24.21 1.15
C ASP A 96 0.24 -22.84 1.33
N LEU A 97 1.01 -22.40 0.33
CA LEU A 97 1.67 -21.11 0.32
C LEU A 97 0.66 -19.96 0.35
N LEU A 98 -0.43 -20.06 -0.43
CA LEU A 98 -1.54 -19.10 -0.35
C LEU A 98 -2.16 -19.03 1.04
N ALA A 99 -2.44 -20.19 1.63
CA ALA A 99 -3.01 -20.25 2.98
C ALA A 99 -2.06 -19.61 4.01
N ILE A 100 -0.76 -19.89 3.93
CA ILE A 100 0.26 -19.31 4.81
C ILE A 100 0.35 -17.79 4.65
N LEU A 101 0.39 -17.29 3.41
CA LEU A 101 0.43 -15.85 3.13
C LEU A 101 -0.79 -15.13 3.71
N ILE A 102 -1.99 -15.65 3.46
CA ILE A 102 -3.25 -15.08 3.99
C ILE A 102 -3.25 -15.14 5.52
N ALA A 103 -2.83 -16.26 6.10
CA ALA A 103 -2.78 -16.45 7.55
C ALA A 103 -1.89 -15.43 8.24
N ASN A 104 -0.70 -15.19 7.67
CA ASN A 104 0.26 -14.23 8.22
C ASN A 104 -0.19 -12.78 7.99
N ALA A 105 -0.70 -12.45 6.79
CA ALA A 105 -1.19 -11.12 6.46
C ALA A 105 -2.39 -10.69 7.34
N THR A 106 -3.22 -11.66 7.75
CA THR A 106 -4.39 -11.43 8.61
C THR A 106 -4.09 -11.57 10.10
N HIS A 107 -2.82 -11.69 10.50
CA HIS A 107 -2.39 -11.88 11.89
C HIS A 107 -3.04 -13.10 12.60
N ARG A 108 -3.45 -14.12 11.83
CA ARG A 108 -3.95 -15.40 12.36
C ARG A 108 -2.84 -16.43 12.53
N GLY A 109 -1.82 -16.35 11.68
CA GLY A 109 -0.74 -17.33 11.60
C GLY A 109 -1.21 -18.72 11.18
N VAL A 110 -0.26 -19.61 10.91
CA VAL A 110 -0.54 -20.99 10.44
C VAL A 110 -1.37 -21.81 11.44
N TYR A 111 -1.27 -21.54 12.74
CA TYR A 111 -2.12 -22.16 13.75
C TYR A 111 -3.59 -21.80 13.56
N GLY A 112 -3.90 -20.50 13.44
CA GLY A 112 -5.28 -20.05 13.22
C GLY A 112 -5.85 -20.53 11.89
N MET A 113 -5.00 -20.66 10.86
CA MET A 113 -5.40 -21.20 9.55
C MET A 113 -5.69 -22.71 9.59
N ALA A 114 -4.89 -23.49 10.32
CA ALA A 114 -5.13 -24.92 10.49
C ALA A 114 -6.46 -25.23 11.20
N GLN A 115 -6.95 -24.34 12.08
CA GLN A 115 -8.23 -24.52 12.77
C GLN A 115 -9.46 -24.35 11.84
N ILE A 116 -9.29 -23.70 10.69
CA ILE A 116 -10.40 -23.35 9.77
C ILE A 116 -10.23 -23.94 8.38
N SER A 117 -9.27 -24.84 8.19
CA SER A 117 -8.98 -25.49 6.91
C SER A 117 -8.64 -26.96 7.11
N ASP A 118 -8.66 -27.74 6.03
CA ASP A 118 -8.33 -29.17 6.06
C ASP A 118 -6.82 -29.47 6.18
N ARG A 119 -6.02 -28.47 6.59
CA ARG A 119 -4.56 -28.58 6.68
C ARG A 119 -4.12 -28.68 8.13
N SER A 120 -3.19 -29.60 8.42
CA SER A 120 -2.62 -29.68 9.76
C SER A 120 -1.67 -28.51 10.03
N TYR A 121 -1.59 -28.12 11.31
CA TYR A 121 -0.63 -27.11 11.76
C TYR A 121 0.81 -27.52 11.43
N GLU A 122 1.15 -28.79 11.65
CA GLU A 122 2.48 -29.35 11.39
C GLU A 122 2.86 -29.17 9.91
N HIS A 123 1.96 -29.53 9.00
CA HIS A 123 2.17 -29.36 7.56
C HIS A 123 2.40 -27.90 7.18
N LEU A 124 1.49 -27.00 7.60
CA LEU A 124 1.61 -25.57 7.30
C LEU A 124 2.88 -24.94 7.91
N SER A 125 3.25 -25.34 9.12
CA SER A 125 4.45 -24.88 9.80
C SER A 125 5.72 -25.32 9.06
N THR A 126 5.78 -26.59 8.62
CA THR A 126 6.89 -27.10 7.81
C THR A 126 7.00 -26.38 6.47
N VAL A 127 5.89 -26.21 5.75
CA VAL A 127 5.90 -25.47 4.48
C VAL A 127 6.32 -24.02 4.70
N GLN A 128 5.82 -23.35 5.75
CA GLN A 128 6.22 -21.97 6.05
C GLN A 128 7.73 -21.87 6.29
N ALA A 129 8.29 -22.72 7.16
CA ALA A 129 9.71 -22.70 7.49
C ALA A 129 10.61 -22.94 6.28
N ASN A 130 10.15 -23.75 5.32
CA ASN A 130 10.93 -24.12 4.15
C ASN A 130 10.88 -23.09 3.01
N TYR A 131 9.82 -22.28 2.90
CA TYR A 131 9.57 -21.44 1.72
C TYR A 131 9.41 -19.94 2.01
N ILE A 132 8.93 -19.57 3.20
CA ILE A 132 8.62 -18.18 3.55
C ILE A 132 9.78 -17.58 4.35
N ARG A 133 10.54 -16.70 3.70
CA ARG A 133 11.68 -16.00 4.30
C ARG A 133 11.65 -14.52 3.85
N PRO A 134 12.25 -13.59 4.60
CA PRO A 134 12.25 -12.17 4.23
C PRO A 134 12.72 -11.91 2.81
N GLU A 135 13.77 -12.60 2.36
CA GLU A 135 14.31 -12.50 1.01
C GLU A 135 13.33 -13.01 -0.07
N THR A 136 12.71 -14.18 0.13
CA THR A 136 11.76 -14.73 -0.86
C THR A 136 10.47 -13.91 -0.95
N LEU A 137 10.04 -13.33 0.18
CA LEU A 137 8.91 -12.41 0.23
C LEU A 137 9.23 -11.07 -0.44
N HIS A 138 10.44 -10.57 -0.26
CA HIS A 138 10.90 -9.35 -0.92
C HIS A 138 10.92 -9.53 -2.44
N ASP A 139 11.55 -10.59 -2.92
CA ASP A 139 11.62 -10.91 -4.36
C ASP A 139 10.21 -11.10 -4.97
N ALA A 140 9.33 -11.81 -4.26
CA ALA A 140 7.94 -11.98 -4.67
C ALA A 140 7.18 -10.63 -4.75
N SER A 141 7.38 -9.76 -3.77
CA SER A 141 6.80 -8.41 -3.74
C SER A 141 7.29 -7.57 -4.91
N ASP A 142 8.59 -7.62 -5.23
CA ASP A 142 9.15 -6.90 -6.37
C ASP A 142 8.57 -7.37 -7.70
N VAL A 143 8.39 -8.68 -7.89
CA VAL A 143 7.72 -9.22 -9.08
C VAL A 143 6.31 -8.66 -9.22
N ILE A 144 5.52 -8.62 -8.14
CA ILE A 144 4.16 -8.07 -8.17
C ILE A 144 4.19 -6.56 -8.45
N ASN A 145 5.03 -5.80 -7.73
CA ASN A 145 5.11 -4.35 -7.87
C ASN A 145 5.54 -3.94 -9.28
N ASN A 146 6.51 -4.64 -9.86
CA ASN A 146 6.97 -4.38 -11.23
C ASN A 146 5.86 -4.67 -12.25
N ALA A 147 5.08 -5.73 -12.07
CA ALA A 147 3.94 -6.04 -12.93
C ALA A 147 2.83 -4.97 -12.80
N VAL A 148 2.54 -4.51 -11.58
CA VAL A 148 1.57 -3.44 -11.33
C VAL A 148 2.01 -2.11 -11.95
N ALA A 149 3.29 -1.76 -11.82
CA ALA A 149 3.85 -0.54 -12.41
C ALA A 149 3.79 -0.52 -13.95
N ALA A 150 3.80 -1.70 -14.58
CA ALA A 150 3.65 -1.83 -16.03
C ALA A 150 2.20 -1.66 -16.54
N LEU A 151 1.19 -1.67 -15.65
CA LEU A 151 -0.20 -1.57 -16.06
C LEU A 151 -0.52 -0.18 -16.63
N PRO A 152 -1.27 -0.07 -17.75
CA PRO A 152 -1.63 1.23 -18.33
C PRO A 152 -2.40 2.15 -17.38
N ILE A 153 -3.21 1.56 -16.48
CA ILE A 153 -3.99 2.30 -15.49
C ILE A 153 -3.11 3.06 -14.50
N PHE A 154 -1.87 2.61 -14.28
CA PHE A 154 -0.97 3.19 -13.29
C PHE A 154 -0.71 4.69 -13.56
N ARG A 155 -0.67 5.07 -14.83
CA ARG A 155 -0.50 6.47 -15.29
C ARG A 155 -1.62 7.39 -14.81
N HIS A 156 -2.82 6.86 -14.60
CA HIS A 156 -3.99 7.64 -14.16
C HIS A 156 -4.05 7.83 -12.63
N TYR A 157 -3.18 7.15 -11.87
CA TYR A 157 -3.02 7.40 -10.43
C TYR A 157 -2.03 8.53 -10.13
N HIS A 158 -1.36 9.09 -11.14
CA HIS A 158 -0.53 10.27 -10.95
C HIS A 158 -1.41 11.47 -10.59
N ILE A 159 -1.08 12.17 -9.49
CA ILE A 159 -1.75 13.40 -9.08
C ILE A 159 -1.51 14.51 -10.13
N GLN A 160 -0.36 14.48 -10.81
CA GLN A 160 -0.02 15.34 -11.94
C GLN A 160 0.49 14.46 -13.10
N GLU A 161 -0.02 14.65 -14.33
CA GLU A 161 0.26 13.77 -15.47
C GLU A 161 1.77 13.60 -15.78
N ASP A 162 2.56 14.66 -15.57
CA ASP A 162 4.00 14.70 -15.86
C ASP A 162 4.91 14.51 -14.62
N GLN A 163 4.35 14.21 -13.45
CA GLN A 163 5.13 14.06 -12.22
C GLN A 163 4.86 12.71 -11.55
N LEU A 164 5.90 11.88 -11.46
CA LEU A 164 5.85 10.65 -10.68
C LEU A 164 5.88 11.01 -9.19
N HIS A 165 4.73 10.92 -8.54
CA HIS A 165 4.63 11.10 -7.10
C HIS A 165 4.96 9.77 -6.41
N ALA A 166 6.13 9.70 -5.77
CA ALA A 166 6.42 8.63 -4.82
C ALA A 166 5.92 9.05 -3.43
N SER A 167 5.11 8.20 -2.79
CA SER A 167 4.71 8.43 -1.40
C SER A 167 5.88 8.06 -0.47
N ALA A 168 6.82 8.98 -0.27
CA ALA A 168 7.91 8.83 0.70
C ALA A 168 7.42 8.79 2.16
N ASP A 169 6.16 9.18 2.41
CA ASP A 169 5.52 9.25 3.73
C ASP A 169 5.25 7.87 4.37
N GLY A 170 5.49 6.78 3.64
CA GLY A 170 5.38 5.41 4.15
C GLY A 170 6.65 4.89 4.86
N GLN A 171 7.75 5.65 4.86
CA GLN A 171 8.97 5.25 5.55
C GLN A 171 8.83 5.46 7.06
N LYS A 172 8.78 4.34 7.80
CA LYS A 172 8.93 4.35 9.26
C LYS A 172 10.41 4.50 9.59
N PHE A 173 10.82 5.72 9.90
CA PHE A 173 12.13 5.97 10.52
C PHE A 173 12.06 5.72 12.01
N GLU A 174 13.06 5.05 12.58
CA GLU A 174 13.18 4.96 14.03
C GLU A 174 13.42 6.37 14.60
N THR A 175 12.46 6.88 15.37
CA THR A 175 12.63 8.10 16.14
C THR A 175 13.31 7.79 17.46
N HIS A 176 14.31 8.59 17.85
CA HIS A 176 14.98 8.50 19.14
C HIS A 176 14.06 8.72 20.37
N LEU A 177 12.84 9.21 20.15
CA LEU A 177 11.86 9.47 21.20
C LEU A 177 10.82 8.34 21.26
N GLN A 178 10.79 7.63 22.39
CA GLN A 178 9.75 6.67 22.73
C GLN A 178 8.42 7.42 22.84
N THR A 179 7.53 7.20 21.86
CA THR A 179 6.18 7.79 21.85
C THR A 179 5.15 6.69 22.10
N LEU A 180 5.22 6.08 23.29
CA LEU A 180 4.17 5.26 23.86
C LEU A 180 4.13 5.58 25.36
N THR A 181 3.09 6.29 25.77
CA THR A 181 2.60 6.36 27.16
C THR A 181 1.36 5.51 27.28
#